data_AF-A0A232LVN2-F1
#
_entry.id   AF-A0A232LVN2-F1
#
_cell.length_a   1.000
_cell.length_b   1.000
_cell.length_c   1.000
_cell.angle_alpha   90.00
_cell.angle_beta   90.00
_cell.angle_gamma   90.00
#
_symmetry.space_group_name_H-M   'P 1'
#
loop_
_entity.id
_entity.type
_entity.pdbx_description
1 polymer ?
#
loop_
_entity_poly.entity_id
_entity_poly.type
_entity_poly.pdbx_seq_one_letter_code
_entity_poly.pdbx_strand_id
1 'polypeptide(L)'
;MELCMATQEDSTPWAANARLDIEGDISSESEALSSNPNLLDGRAHFSILGVVRRKPGRADAESTLSKSCSDKLALRQVVSLLSYPSSILVSPTENAYLAGLVLPEDEISRVACDRAFGAGKSGRMKSLTGRFWSGKETSSRKHGYRYRPFEVIPLPLKEVEALWPFGKPKAAALSAMGRSKIKTSNISAMWIAAPSSRESVEMPSRNGTFESQVQVPLPTSVLEAVVNGVKQGNRATFVTSRGASVLSRAKMWSSLQDIVHLLSDNFPVTTHNEEWKPNNMSCSPVDSLRWVLQASSYKDFKRASVSLTWIRLREQAMREAKYTLQPWIHNRGDEDWNIETLSSSKSK
;
A
#
# COMPACT_ATOMS: atom_id res chain seq x y z
N MET A 1 3.17 -0.55 -18.40
CA MET A 1 2.11 -0.55 -19.43
C MET A 1 2.74 -0.53 -20.80
N GLU A 2 3.60 0.43 -21.10
CA GLU A 2 4.32 0.53 -22.39
C GLU A 2 5.03 -0.78 -22.79
N LEU A 3 5.81 -1.39 -21.90
CA LEU A 3 6.47 -2.68 -22.21
C LEU A 3 5.47 -3.81 -22.45
N CYS A 4 4.39 -3.86 -21.66
CA CYS A 4 3.32 -4.84 -21.90
C CYS A 4 2.63 -4.61 -23.25
N MET A 5 2.49 -3.37 -23.71
CA MET A 5 1.90 -3.05 -25.00
C MET A 5 2.84 -3.37 -26.16
N ALA A 6 4.14 -3.07 -26.00
CA ALA A 6 5.16 -3.44 -26.98
C ALA A 6 5.21 -4.96 -27.21
N THR A 7 4.79 -5.74 -26.22
CA THR A 7 4.69 -7.21 -26.32
C THR A 7 3.32 -7.73 -26.77
N GLN A 8 2.32 -6.87 -27.02
CA GLN A 8 1.00 -7.31 -27.50
C GLN A 8 0.99 -7.44 -29.02
N GLU A 9 0.35 -8.50 -29.54
CA GLU A 9 0.17 -8.72 -30.99
C GLU A 9 -0.74 -7.67 -31.64
N ASP A 10 -1.70 -7.13 -30.88
CA ASP A 10 -2.54 -6.00 -31.28
C ASP A 10 -2.36 -4.84 -30.30
N SER A 11 -1.72 -3.77 -30.77
CA SER A 11 -1.48 -2.53 -30.04
C SER A 11 -2.42 -1.41 -30.48
N THR A 12 -3.55 -1.71 -31.10
CA THR A 12 -4.47 -0.69 -31.63
C THR A 12 -5.20 0.04 -30.47
N PRO A 13 -5.14 1.38 -30.42
CA PRO A 13 -5.87 2.13 -29.39
C PRO A 13 -7.36 1.99 -29.59
N TRP A 14 -8.06 1.52 -28.54
CA TRP A 14 -9.51 1.61 -28.49
C TRP A 14 -9.88 3.09 -28.58
N ALA A 15 -10.74 3.46 -29.54
CA ALA A 15 -11.17 4.83 -29.74
C ALA A 15 -11.71 5.37 -28.41
N ALA A 16 -11.03 6.37 -27.84
CA ALA A 16 -11.54 7.09 -26.70
C ALA A 16 -12.61 8.03 -27.24
N ASN A 17 -13.87 7.87 -26.79
CA ASN A 17 -14.88 8.89 -27.05
C ASN A 17 -14.33 10.22 -26.55
N ALA A 18 -14.29 11.20 -27.46
CA ALA A 18 -13.74 12.52 -27.20
C ALA A 18 -14.33 13.09 -25.91
N ARG A 19 -13.51 13.84 -25.17
CA ARG A 19 -13.98 14.71 -24.09
C ARG A 19 -15.16 15.51 -24.65
N LEU A 20 -16.36 15.29 -24.12
CA LEU A 20 -17.44 16.26 -24.29
C LEU A 20 -17.09 17.45 -23.40
N ASP A 21 -16.74 18.54 -24.05
CA ASP A 21 -16.59 19.86 -23.46
C ASP A 21 -17.90 20.22 -22.74
N ILE A 22 -17.76 20.72 -21.51
CA ILE A 22 -18.88 21.13 -20.66
C ILE A 22 -19.29 22.54 -21.10
N GLU A 23 -20.25 22.66 -22.01
CA GLU A 23 -21.03 23.89 -22.21
C GLU A 23 -22.50 23.54 -22.55
N GLY A 24 -23.44 23.93 -21.67
CA GLY A 24 -24.91 23.95 -21.87
C GLY A 24 -25.60 22.58 -21.92
N ASP A 25 -26.83 22.35 -21.47
CA ASP A 25 -27.90 23.20 -20.96
C ASP A 25 -28.90 22.28 -20.21
N ILE A 26 -29.65 22.84 -19.26
CA ILE A 26 -30.59 22.13 -18.39
C ILE A 26 -31.91 21.92 -19.15
N SER A 27 -32.24 20.67 -19.51
CA SER A 27 -33.63 20.16 -19.44
C SER A 27 -33.76 18.72 -19.95
N SER A 28 -34.31 17.87 -19.09
CA SER A 28 -35.28 16.79 -19.36
C SER A 28 -34.94 15.48 -18.62
N GLU A 29 -35.86 15.12 -17.74
CA GLU A 29 -35.86 13.88 -16.95
C GLU A 29 -36.19 12.69 -17.84
N SER A 30 -35.24 11.77 -18.01
CA SER A 30 -35.47 10.31 -18.08
C SER A 30 -34.13 9.59 -18.27
N GLU A 31 -33.98 8.46 -17.57
CA GLU A 31 -32.85 7.52 -17.56
C GLU A 31 -31.63 7.86 -16.70
N ALA A 32 -31.78 7.57 -15.40
CA ALA A 32 -30.68 7.45 -14.45
C ALA A 32 -29.84 6.19 -14.72
N LEU A 33 -28.85 6.26 -15.60
CA LEU A 33 -27.68 5.37 -15.60
C LEU A 33 -26.48 6.07 -16.27
N SER A 34 -25.36 6.15 -15.55
CA SER A 34 -23.99 6.42 -16.06
C SER A 34 -23.40 7.85 -16.06
N SER A 35 -23.63 8.66 -15.03
CA SER A 35 -22.67 9.74 -14.69
C SER A 35 -21.41 9.21 -13.99
N ASN A 36 -20.82 8.13 -14.52
CA ASN A 36 -19.53 7.62 -14.05
C ASN A 36 -18.43 8.50 -14.65
N PRO A 37 -17.62 9.21 -13.85
CA PRO A 37 -16.55 10.06 -14.39
C PRO A 37 -15.51 9.18 -15.11
N ASN A 38 -15.55 9.07 -16.45
CA ASN A 38 -14.63 8.31 -17.33
C ASN A 38 -13.50 7.57 -16.60
N LEU A 39 -13.83 6.43 -15.98
CA LEU A 39 -12.90 5.73 -15.09
C LEU A 39 -12.02 4.79 -15.88
N LEU A 40 -10.71 4.98 -15.76
CA LEU A 40 -9.74 4.23 -16.52
C LEU A 40 -9.42 2.91 -15.83
N ASP A 41 -9.99 1.85 -16.41
CA ASP A 41 -9.81 0.48 -15.94
C ASP A 41 -8.64 -0.19 -16.64
N GLY A 42 -7.65 -0.56 -15.82
CA GLY A 42 -6.64 -1.51 -16.25
C GLY A 42 -5.87 -1.08 -17.48
N ARG A 43 -6.03 -1.87 -18.55
CA ARG A 43 -5.36 -1.74 -19.85
C ARG A 43 -6.18 -0.97 -20.90
N ALA A 44 -7.40 -0.54 -20.57
CA ALA A 44 -8.21 0.27 -21.48
C ALA A 44 -7.61 1.66 -21.68
N HIS A 45 -7.91 2.30 -22.82
CA HIS A 45 -7.50 3.67 -23.15
C HIS A 45 -6.03 3.98 -22.85
N PHE A 46 -5.13 3.14 -23.35
CA PHE A 46 -3.68 3.29 -23.09
C PHE A 46 -3.07 4.56 -23.68
N SER A 47 -3.73 5.17 -24.68
CA SER A 47 -3.36 6.47 -25.25
C SER A 47 -3.38 7.58 -24.20
N ILE A 48 -4.18 7.42 -23.14
CA ILE A 48 -4.24 8.36 -22.03
C ILE A 48 -3.13 8.04 -21.02
N LEU A 49 -2.05 8.81 -21.07
CA LEU A 49 -0.87 8.64 -20.24
C LEU A 49 -0.89 9.54 -18.99
N GLY A 50 -0.16 9.14 -17.94
CA GLY A 50 0.05 9.95 -16.73
C GLY A 50 -1.13 9.98 -15.73
N VAL A 51 -2.27 9.41 -16.11
CA VAL A 51 -3.50 9.34 -15.32
C VAL A 51 -3.53 8.16 -14.36
N VAL A 52 -4.30 8.29 -13.28
CA VAL A 52 -4.57 7.20 -12.34
C VAL A 52 -5.42 6.11 -12.98
N ARG A 53 -5.09 4.85 -12.69
CA ARG A 53 -5.73 3.66 -13.25
C ARG A 53 -6.19 2.70 -12.17
N ARG A 54 -7.26 1.96 -12.45
CA ARG A 54 -7.82 0.95 -11.53
C ARG A 54 -7.46 -0.48 -11.96
N LYS A 55 -7.57 -1.40 -11.02
CA LYS A 55 -7.61 -2.85 -11.27
C LYS A 55 -9.08 -3.27 -11.37
N PRO A 56 -9.42 -4.39 -12.05
CA PRO A 56 -8.53 -5.33 -12.72
C PRO A 56 -8.06 -4.83 -14.09
N GLY A 57 -7.01 -5.46 -14.61
CA GLY A 57 -6.51 -5.22 -15.98
C GLY A 57 -7.32 -5.91 -17.07
N ARG A 58 -8.24 -6.80 -16.67
CA ARG A 58 -8.99 -7.73 -17.52
C ARG A 58 -10.42 -7.26 -17.64
N ALA A 59 -10.97 -7.33 -18.86
CA ALA A 59 -12.34 -6.92 -19.14
C ALA A 59 -13.40 -7.83 -18.49
N ASP A 60 -13.06 -9.10 -18.27
CA ASP A 60 -13.99 -10.11 -17.72
C ASP A 60 -13.96 -10.22 -16.19
N ALA A 61 -13.14 -9.42 -15.51
CA ALA A 61 -13.06 -9.42 -14.05
C ALA A 61 -13.90 -8.28 -13.47
N GLU A 62 -14.52 -8.51 -12.30
CA GLU A 62 -15.33 -7.50 -11.62
C GLU A 62 -14.55 -6.20 -11.40
N SER A 63 -15.17 -5.06 -11.72
CA SER A 63 -14.52 -3.75 -11.56
C SER A 63 -14.21 -3.50 -10.10
N THR A 64 -13.00 -3.03 -9.80
CA THR A 64 -12.62 -2.64 -8.44
C THR A 64 -12.22 -1.17 -8.39
N LEU A 65 -12.31 -0.55 -7.21
CA LEU A 65 -11.77 0.80 -7.00
C LEU A 65 -10.25 0.82 -6.72
N SER A 66 -9.63 -0.35 -6.60
CA SER A 66 -8.20 -0.49 -6.29
C SER A 66 -7.33 0.15 -7.34
N LYS A 67 -6.47 1.09 -6.93
CA LYS A 67 -5.52 1.76 -7.83
C LYS A 67 -4.40 0.84 -8.28
N SER A 68 -3.78 1.17 -9.41
CA SER A 68 -2.61 0.48 -9.94
C SER A 68 -1.44 0.51 -8.94
N CYS A 69 -0.49 -0.43 -9.07
CA CYS A 69 0.68 -0.45 -8.18
C CYS A 69 1.54 0.80 -8.37
N SER A 70 1.69 1.31 -9.60
CA SER A 70 2.40 2.56 -9.88
C SER A 70 1.74 3.77 -9.22
N ASP A 71 0.41 3.85 -9.19
CA ASP A 71 -0.30 4.93 -8.50
C ASP A 71 -0.14 4.85 -6.98
N LYS A 72 -0.18 3.62 -6.43
CA LYS A 72 0.09 3.39 -5.02
C LYS A 72 1.52 3.78 -4.66
N LEU A 73 2.52 3.39 -5.46
CA LEU A 73 3.92 3.76 -5.25
C LEU A 73 4.16 5.27 -5.38
N ALA A 74 3.55 5.92 -6.38
CA ALA A 74 3.63 7.37 -6.52
C ALA A 74 3.08 8.09 -5.27
N LEU A 75 1.95 7.63 -4.73
CA LEU A 75 1.41 8.15 -3.47
C LEU A 75 2.38 7.93 -2.29
N ARG A 76 3.11 6.81 -2.25
CA ARG A 76 4.09 6.50 -1.18
C ARG A 76 5.32 7.41 -1.19
N GLN A 77 5.65 8.04 -2.32
CA GLN A 77 6.64 9.13 -2.35
C GLN A 77 6.21 10.33 -1.51
N VAL A 78 4.93 10.45 -1.12
CA VAL A 78 4.42 11.55 -0.30
C VAL A 78 4.05 11.09 1.11
N VAL A 79 3.27 10.01 1.22
CA VAL A 79 2.68 9.57 2.50
C VAL A 79 3.53 8.55 3.26
N SER A 80 4.77 8.31 2.84
CA SER A 80 5.70 7.30 3.38
C SER A 80 5.17 5.85 3.28
N LEU A 81 6.02 4.89 3.64
CA LEU A 81 5.69 3.47 3.75
C LEU A 81 4.84 3.14 4.97
N LEU A 82 4.82 4.02 5.99
CA LEU A 82 4.05 3.78 7.20
C LEU A 82 2.60 3.48 6.86
N SER A 83 2.11 2.38 7.43
CA SER A 83 0.69 2.06 7.43
C SER A 83 -0.05 3.08 8.29
N TYR A 84 -1.38 3.08 8.21
CA TYR A 84 -2.17 3.96 9.05
C TYR A 84 -1.96 3.65 10.56
N PRO A 85 -2.06 2.39 11.03
CA PRO A 85 -1.70 2.03 12.42
C PRO A 85 -0.27 2.43 12.82
N SER A 86 0.72 2.15 11.96
CA SER A 86 2.12 2.50 12.27
C SER A 86 2.35 4.01 12.37
N SER A 87 1.58 4.83 11.64
CA SER A 87 1.68 6.31 11.69
C SER A 87 1.14 6.91 12.99
N ILE A 88 0.41 6.13 13.80
CA ILE A 88 -0.06 6.55 15.13
C ILE A 88 1.10 6.46 16.13
N LEU A 89 1.96 5.45 15.98
CA LEU A 89 3.06 5.15 16.90
C LEU A 89 4.38 5.82 16.51
N VAL A 90 4.63 5.95 15.20
CA VAL A 90 5.93 6.35 14.67
C VAL A 90 5.78 7.62 13.84
N SER A 91 6.57 8.64 14.17
CA SER A 91 6.63 9.87 13.39
C SER A 91 7.30 9.62 12.04
N PRO A 92 6.80 10.20 10.93
CA PRO A 92 7.41 10.04 9.63
C PRO A 92 8.76 10.77 9.62
N THR A 93 9.83 10.00 9.47
CA THR A 93 11.18 10.50 9.23
C THR A 93 11.62 10.14 7.81
N GLU A 94 12.83 10.54 7.48
CA GLU A 94 13.46 10.22 6.22
C GLU A 94 13.50 8.73 5.87
N ASN A 95 13.67 7.88 6.89
CA ASN A 95 13.78 6.43 6.77
C ASN A 95 12.43 5.74 6.51
N ALA A 96 11.32 6.48 6.62
CA ALA A 96 9.99 5.95 6.34
C ALA A 96 9.67 5.90 4.83
N TYR A 97 10.56 6.38 3.97
CA TYR A 97 10.34 6.46 2.52
C TYR A 97 11.19 5.44 1.76
N LEU A 98 10.74 5.06 0.56
CA LEU A 98 11.57 4.27 -0.35
C LEU A 98 12.77 5.09 -0.79
N ALA A 99 13.96 4.51 -0.71
CA ALA A 99 15.16 5.05 -1.32
C ALA A 99 15.23 4.72 -2.82
N GLY A 100 14.83 3.50 -3.19
CA GLY A 100 14.87 3.03 -4.56
C GLY A 100 13.81 1.98 -4.88
N LEU A 101 13.55 1.80 -6.17
CA LEU A 101 12.73 0.77 -6.79
C LEU A 101 13.62 -0.02 -7.75
N VAL A 102 13.99 -1.24 -7.36
CA VAL A 102 14.82 -2.13 -8.18
C VAL A 102 13.93 -2.89 -9.16
N LEU A 103 14.27 -2.88 -10.44
CA LEU A 103 13.56 -3.58 -11.50
C LEU A 103 14.55 -4.24 -12.46
N PRO A 104 14.22 -5.39 -13.09
CA PRO A 104 14.99 -5.90 -14.22
C PRO A 104 15.19 -4.81 -15.27
N GLU A 105 16.39 -4.68 -15.81
CA GLU A 105 16.74 -3.60 -16.73
C GLU A 105 15.83 -3.54 -17.97
N ASP A 106 15.37 -4.69 -18.44
CA ASP A 106 14.48 -4.83 -19.59
C ASP A 106 13.00 -4.61 -19.25
N GLU A 107 12.66 -4.47 -17.97
CA GLU A 107 11.35 -4.06 -17.46
C GLU A 107 11.27 -2.56 -17.13
N ILE A 108 12.31 -1.78 -17.49
CA ILE A 108 12.38 -0.32 -17.28
C ILE A 108 12.14 0.44 -18.58
N SER A 109 11.01 1.16 -18.65
CA SER A 109 10.87 2.32 -19.56
C SER A 109 11.17 3.59 -18.75
N ARG A 110 12.29 4.26 -19.05
CA ARG A 110 12.67 5.52 -18.36
C ARG A 110 11.59 6.58 -18.51
N VAL A 111 11.07 6.77 -19.72
CA VAL A 111 9.99 7.72 -20.01
C VAL A 111 8.73 7.40 -19.21
N ALA A 112 8.35 6.12 -19.09
CA ALA A 112 7.21 5.74 -18.27
C ALA A 112 7.44 5.97 -16.78
N CYS A 113 8.65 5.65 -16.29
CA CYS A 113 9.03 5.86 -14.89
C CYS A 113 9.04 7.35 -14.53
N ASP A 114 9.67 8.18 -15.36
CA ASP A 114 9.71 9.63 -15.18
C ASP A 114 8.30 10.23 -15.17
N ARG A 115 7.45 9.79 -16.11
CA ARG A 115 6.05 10.21 -16.14
C ARG A 115 5.27 9.78 -14.89
N ALA A 116 5.49 8.55 -14.41
CA ALA A 116 4.73 7.96 -13.31
C ALA A 116 5.19 8.42 -11.92
N PHE A 117 6.49 8.66 -11.72
CA PHE A 117 7.09 8.90 -10.41
C PHE A 117 7.83 10.24 -10.33
N GLY A 118 8.29 10.75 -11.46
CA GLY A 118 9.25 11.85 -11.54
C GLY A 118 8.66 13.23 -11.26
N ALA A 119 9.58 14.12 -10.88
CA ALA A 119 9.37 15.53 -10.61
C ALA A 119 9.64 16.45 -11.83
N GLY A 120 10.15 15.88 -12.93
CA GLY A 120 10.49 16.62 -14.15
C GLY A 120 9.27 17.19 -14.88
N LYS A 121 9.51 17.94 -15.97
CA LYS A 121 8.45 18.64 -16.74
C LYS A 121 7.29 17.72 -17.18
N SER A 122 7.63 16.50 -17.59
CA SER A 122 6.70 15.44 -18.03
C SER A 122 6.19 14.55 -16.88
N GLY A 123 6.74 14.69 -15.68
CA GLY A 123 6.40 13.90 -14.52
C GLY A 123 5.11 14.37 -13.86
N ARG A 124 4.22 13.42 -13.55
CA ARG A 124 2.94 13.77 -12.91
C ARG A 124 3.09 14.23 -11.45
N MET A 125 4.25 14.01 -10.82
CA MET A 125 4.51 14.42 -9.44
C MET A 125 5.14 15.82 -9.33
N LYS A 126 5.38 16.51 -10.45
CA LYS A 126 6.11 17.78 -10.51
C LYS A 126 5.61 18.88 -9.57
N SER A 127 4.29 18.98 -9.38
CA SER A 127 3.67 20.01 -8.52
C SER A 127 3.96 19.82 -7.03
N LEU A 128 4.45 18.64 -6.65
CA LEU A 128 4.78 18.27 -5.28
C LEU A 128 6.27 18.44 -4.97
N THR A 129 7.08 18.84 -5.96
CA THR A 129 8.52 19.10 -5.77
C THR A 129 8.76 20.13 -4.67
N GLY A 130 9.61 19.80 -3.70
CA GLY A 130 9.92 20.67 -2.56
C GLY A 130 8.80 20.77 -1.51
N ARG A 131 7.65 20.09 -1.68
CA ARG A 131 6.57 20.13 -0.69
C ARG A 131 6.97 19.41 0.59
N PHE A 132 6.69 20.07 1.71
CA PHE A 132 6.88 19.58 3.06
C PHE A 132 5.67 19.96 3.92
N TRP A 133 5.11 18.97 4.62
CA TRP A 133 3.99 19.09 5.53
C TRP A 133 4.49 18.84 6.95
N SER A 134 4.65 19.92 7.72
CA SER A 134 5.12 19.88 9.11
C SER A 134 4.20 20.62 10.06
N GLY A 135 4.29 20.29 11.35
CA GLY A 135 3.61 21.05 12.40
C GLY A 135 4.24 22.42 12.62
N LYS A 136 3.51 23.30 13.31
CA LYS A 136 3.97 24.66 13.65
C LYS A 136 5.12 24.68 14.68
N GLU A 137 5.31 23.58 15.41
CA GLU A 137 6.15 23.53 16.62
C GLU A 137 7.58 23.04 16.38
N THR A 138 7.92 22.50 15.21
CA THR A 138 9.25 21.94 14.99
C THR A 138 10.15 22.91 14.22
N SER A 139 11.02 23.60 14.97
CA SER A 139 12.19 24.32 14.44
C SER A 139 13.12 23.40 13.64
N SER A 140 13.05 22.08 13.86
CA SER A 140 13.75 21.08 13.06
C SER A 140 12.84 20.51 11.95
N ARG A 141 13.27 20.62 10.68
CA ARG A 141 12.66 19.95 9.52
C ARG A 141 12.83 18.42 9.54
N LYS A 142 12.98 17.80 10.73
CA LYS A 142 13.27 16.37 10.88
C LYS A 142 12.02 15.49 10.75
N HIS A 143 10.87 15.98 11.22
CA HIS A 143 9.64 15.21 11.28
C HIS A 143 8.57 15.83 10.37
N GLY A 144 7.83 14.98 9.67
CA GLY A 144 6.73 15.41 8.81
C GLY A 144 6.71 14.66 7.49
N TYR A 145 5.64 14.87 6.72
CA TYR A 145 5.54 14.29 5.39
C TYR A 145 6.20 15.19 4.36
N ARG A 146 6.81 14.61 3.34
CA ARG A 146 7.37 15.34 2.20
C ARG A 146 7.22 14.52 0.94
N TYR A 147 7.29 15.19 -0.21
CA TYR A 147 7.56 14.48 -1.45
C TYR A 147 9.04 14.08 -1.48
N ARG A 148 9.28 12.77 -1.46
CA ARG A 148 10.60 12.15 -1.57
C ARG A 148 10.58 11.19 -2.76
N PRO A 149 11.14 11.59 -3.92
CA PRO A 149 11.30 10.67 -5.04
C PRO A 149 12.26 9.54 -4.67
N PHE A 150 12.01 8.35 -5.21
CA PHE A 150 12.93 7.22 -5.13
C PHE A 150 13.67 7.04 -6.46
N GLU A 151 14.84 6.43 -6.41
CA GLU A 151 15.60 6.08 -7.61
C GLU A 151 15.04 4.80 -8.27
N VAL A 152 14.97 4.75 -9.59
CA VAL A 152 14.68 3.49 -10.31
C VAL A 152 16.01 2.84 -10.67
N ILE A 153 16.31 1.72 -10.03
CA ILE A 153 17.61 1.05 -10.10
C ILE A 153 17.48 -0.17 -11.04
N PRO A 154 18.22 -0.21 -12.16
CA PRO A 154 18.24 -1.37 -13.04
C PRO A 154 19.02 -2.53 -12.39
N LEU A 155 18.45 -3.73 -12.47
CA LEU A 155 19.15 -4.97 -12.15
C LEU A 155 19.55 -5.68 -13.46
N PRO A 156 20.84 -5.99 -13.68
CA PRO A 156 21.30 -6.64 -14.90
C PRO A 156 20.59 -7.97 -15.14
N LEU A 157 20.24 -8.27 -16.39
CA LEU A 157 19.45 -9.45 -16.73
C LEU A 157 20.15 -10.76 -16.32
N LYS A 158 21.48 -10.82 -16.44
CA LYS A 158 22.28 -11.99 -16.02
C LYS A 158 22.10 -12.30 -14.53
N GLU A 159 22.01 -11.28 -13.68
CA GLU A 159 21.77 -11.45 -12.24
C GLU A 159 20.33 -11.88 -11.98
N VAL A 160 19.37 -11.32 -12.73
CA VAL A 160 17.97 -11.73 -12.64
C VAL A 160 17.80 -13.20 -12.98
N GLU A 161 18.40 -13.67 -14.07
CA GLU A 161 18.33 -15.07 -14.51
C GLU A 161 18.99 -16.03 -13.50
N ALA A 162 20.10 -15.62 -12.89
CA ALA A 162 20.79 -16.40 -11.87
C ALA A 162 19.99 -16.50 -10.55
N LEU A 163 19.39 -15.40 -10.10
CA LEU A 163 18.68 -15.32 -8.82
C LEU A 163 17.22 -15.82 -8.89
N TRP A 164 16.57 -15.72 -10.05
CA TRP A 164 15.17 -16.14 -10.25
C TRP A 164 15.04 -17.17 -11.38
N PRO A 165 15.55 -18.41 -11.19
CA PRO A 165 15.48 -19.47 -12.20
C PRO A 165 14.04 -19.87 -12.56
N PHE A 166 13.06 -19.61 -11.67
CA PHE A 166 11.64 -19.83 -11.90
C PHE A 166 10.88 -18.54 -12.25
N GLY A 167 11.60 -17.51 -12.71
CA GLY A 167 11.04 -16.27 -13.20
C GLY A 167 10.10 -16.49 -14.40
N LYS A 168 9.24 -15.51 -14.67
CA LYS A 168 8.31 -15.58 -15.80
C LYS A 168 9.09 -15.72 -17.10
N PRO A 169 8.91 -16.81 -17.89
CA PRO A 169 9.57 -16.95 -19.17
C PRO A 169 9.24 -15.80 -20.13
N LYS A 170 10.25 -15.33 -20.86
CA LYS A 170 10.07 -14.32 -21.93
C LYS A 170 9.33 -14.94 -23.12
N ALA A 171 8.73 -14.09 -23.96
CA ALA A 171 7.90 -14.53 -25.09
C ALA A 171 8.61 -15.49 -26.04
N ALA A 172 9.89 -15.25 -26.34
CA ALA A 172 10.70 -16.14 -27.18
C ALA A 172 10.86 -17.55 -26.56
N ALA A 173 11.10 -17.63 -25.25
CA ALA A 173 11.20 -18.89 -24.54
C ALA A 173 9.85 -19.63 -24.48
N LEU A 174 8.74 -18.90 -24.39
CA LEU A 174 7.39 -19.47 -24.46
C LEU A 174 7.09 -20.12 -25.82
N SER A 175 7.41 -19.43 -26.92
CA SER A 175 7.27 -19.97 -28.26
C SER A 175 8.14 -21.22 -28.47
N ALA A 176 9.38 -21.23 -27.98
CA ALA A 176 10.26 -22.40 -28.02
C ALA A 176 9.72 -23.60 -27.22
N MET A 177 8.98 -23.34 -26.13
CA MET A 177 8.30 -24.37 -25.33
C MET A 177 6.93 -24.80 -25.88
N GLY A 178 6.53 -24.31 -27.06
CA GLY A 178 5.21 -24.60 -27.65
C GLY A 178 4.04 -24.04 -26.84
N ARG A 179 4.28 -23.04 -25.97
CA ARG A 179 3.24 -22.41 -25.14
C ARG A 179 3.01 -20.98 -25.59
N SER A 180 1.78 -20.61 -25.91
CA SER A 180 1.45 -19.23 -26.32
C SER A 180 1.08 -18.31 -25.16
N LYS A 181 0.72 -18.85 -23.98
CA LYS A 181 0.20 -18.05 -22.85
C LYS A 181 0.64 -18.61 -21.49
N ILE A 182 1.04 -17.70 -20.59
CA ILE A 182 1.26 -17.99 -19.16
C ILE A 182 0.03 -17.52 -18.38
N LYS A 183 -0.53 -18.38 -17.54
CA LYS A 183 -1.57 -18.00 -16.58
C LYS A 183 -0.91 -17.49 -15.30
N THR A 184 -1.36 -16.34 -14.80
CA THR A 184 -0.97 -15.84 -13.49
C THR A 184 -1.61 -16.68 -12.39
N SER A 185 -0.89 -16.91 -11.29
CA SER A 185 -1.42 -17.60 -10.11
C SER A 185 -2.46 -16.73 -9.37
N ASN A 186 -3.39 -17.39 -8.68
CA ASN A 186 -4.29 -16.77 -7.70
C ASN A 186 -3.72 -16.80 -6.26
N ILE A 187 -2.46 -17.24 -6.12
CA ILE A 187 -1.73 -17.31 -4.86
C ILE A 187 -0.84 -16.08 -4.71
N SER A 188 -0.88 -15.47 -3.52
CA SER A 188 0.08 -14.46 -3.08
C SER A 188 0.86 -15.01 -1.90
N ALA A 189 2.18 -15.12 -2.02
CA ALA A 189 3.05 -15.53 -0.93
C ALA A 189 3.65 -14.29 -0.24
N MET A 190 3.87 -14.39 1.06
CA MET A 190 4.44 -13.35 1.90
C MET A 190 5.36 -13.99 2.94
N TRP A 191 6.49 -13.34 3.15
CA TRP A 191 7.38 -13.63 4.27
C TRP A 191 7.75 -12.33 4.98
N ILE A 192 7.72 -12.35 6.32
CA ILE A 192 8.17 -11.26 7.18
C ILE A 192 9.26 -11.85 8.08
N ALA A 193 10.46 -11.30 7.96
CA ALA A 193 11.57 -11.67 8.82
C ALA A 193 11.20 -11.44 10.28
N ALA A 194 11.61 -12.37 11.14
CA ALA A 194 11.57 -12.14 12.58
C ALA A 194 12.39 -10.88 12.93
N PRO A 195 12.04 -10.14 13.98
CA PRO A 195 12.95 -9.16 14.56
C PRO A 195 14.25 -9.92 14.88
N SER A 196 15.36 -9.50 14.29
CA SER A 196 16.66 -10.07 14.63
C SER A 196 16.96 -9.72 16.07
N SER A 197 16.80 -10.67 17.00
CA SER A 197 17.56 -10.59 18.24
C SER A 197 19.03 -10.65 17.84
N ARG A 198 19.84 -9.73 18.36
CA ARG A 198 21.30 -9.78 18.22
C ARG A 198 21.87 -10.90 19.11
N GLU A 199 21.37 -12.11 18.96
CA GLU A 199 21.98 -13.29 19.55
C GLU A 199 22.52 -14.14 18.42
N SER A 200 23.83 -14.00 18.18
CA SER A 200 24.61 -14.94 17.40
C SER A 200 24.56 -16.30 18.09
N VAL A 201 23.72 -17.20 17.61
CA VAL A 201 23.82 -18.62 17.99
C VAL A 201 24.95 -19.21 17.15
N GLU A 202 26.11 -19.39 17.77
CA GLU A 202 27.18 -20.22 17.21
C GLU A 202 26.71 -21.68 17.19
N MET A 203 26.51 -22.22 15.99
CA MET A 203 26.34 -23.65 15.81
C MET A 203 27.71 -24.28 15.53
N PRO A 204 28.12 -25.35 16.24
CA PRO A 204 29.38 -26.01 15.95
C PRO A 204 29.31 -26.68 14.58
N SER A 205 30.10 -26.17 13.63
CA SER A 205 30.31 -26.82 12.33
C SER A 205 31.15 -28.08 12.55
N ARG A 206 30.62 -29.23 12.16
CA ARG A 206 31.34 -30.50 12.25
C ARG A 206 32.27 -30.75 11.06
N ASN A 207 32.22 -29.96 9.99
CA ASN A 207 33.13 -30.07 8.85
C ASN A 207 33.27 -28.70 8.17
N GLY A 208 34.45 -28.10 8.22
CA GLY A 208 34.77 -26.73 7.78
C GLY A 208 34.64 -26.46 6.28
N THR A 209 33.44 -26.58 5.72
CA THR A 209 33.11 -26.11 4.36
C THR A 209 32.02 -25.06 4.44
N PHE A 210 32.26 -23.91 3.79
CA PHE A 210 31.30 -22.82 3.65
C PHE A 210 30.00 -23.33 3.03
N GLU A 211 28.92 -23.34 3.81
CA GLU A 211 27.57 -23.43 3.27
C GLU A 211 26.91 -22.05 3.35
N SER A 212 26.32 -21.67 2.22
CA SER A 212 25.46 -20.50 2.07
C SER A 212 24.48 -20.45 3.25
N GLN A 213 24.41 -19.31 3.95
CA GLN A 213 23.50 -19.11 5.07
C GLN A 213 22.06 -19.23 4.58
N VAL A 214 21.50 -20.44 4.57
CA VAL A 214 20.07 -20.64 4.50
C VAL A 214 19.55 -20.16 5.85
N GLN A 215 19.05 -18.92 5.88
CA GLN A 215 18.35 -18.39 7.05
C GLN A 215 17.14 -19.29 7.32
N VAL A 216 17.29 -20.23 8.25
CA VAL A 216 16.16 -20.96 8.80
C VAL A 216 15.20 -19.91 9.38
N PRO A 217 13.93 -19.89 8.97
CA PRO A 217 12.98 -18.93 9.52
C PRO A 217 12.95 -19.10 11.04
N LEU A 218 13.36 -18.07 11.78
CA LEU A 218 13.23 -18.07 13.24
C LEU A 218 11.77 -18.32 13.62
N PRO A 219 11.47 -18.88 14.82
CA PRO A 219 10.11 -19.25 15.23
C PRO A 219 9.08 -18.11 15.14
N THR A 220 9.54 -16.86 15.16
CA THR A 220 8.74 -15.64 15.11
C THR A 220 8.60 -15.01 13.73
N SER A 221 9.23 -15.58 12.69
CA SER A 221 9.05 -15.12 11.32
C SER A 221 7.66 -15.51 10.81
N VAL A 222 7.07 -14.65 9.97
CA VAL A 222 5.75 -14.92 9.38
C VAL A 222 5.94 -15.45 7.97
N LEU A 223 5.44 -16.65 7.69
CA LEU A 223 5.27 -17.17 6.35
C LEU A 223 3.77 -17.36 6.10
N GLU A 224 3.24 -16.72 5.04
CA GLU A 224 1.82 -16.79 4.72
C GLU A 224 1.62 -16.91 3.20
N ALA A 225 0.73 -17.81 2.80
CA ALA A 225 0.18 -17.86 1.46
C ALA A 225 -1.30 -17.47 1.51
N VAL A 226 -1.72 -16.58 0.63
CA VAL A 226 -3.10 -16.12 0.45
C VAL A 226 -3.61 -16.63 -0.89
N VAL A 227 -4.72 -17.35 -0.88
CA VAL A 227 -5.39 -17.89 -2.08
C VAL A 227 -6.77 -17.26 -2.17
N ASN A 228 -7.08 -16.62 -3.30
CA ASN A 228 -8.36 -15.94 -3.51
C ASN A 228 -8.71 -14.92 -2.39
N GLY A 229 -7.69 -14.26 -1.82
CA GLY A 229 -7.88 -13.22 -0.80
C GLY A 229 -7.96 -13.70 0.65
N VAL A 230 -7.91 -15.01 0.91
CA VAL A 230 -7.86 -15.57 2.27
C VAL A 230 -6.63 -16.45 2.50
N LYS A 231 -6.20 -16.60 3.75
CA LYS A 231 -5.06 -17.45 4.11
C LYS A 231 -5.31 -18.89 3.65
N GLN A 232 -4.29 -19.49 3.05
CA GLN A 232 -4.35 -20.87 2.51
C GLN A 232 -4.96 -21.82 3.53
N GLY A 233 -5.87 -22.68 3.06
CA GLY A 233 -6.64 -23.61 3.90
C GLY A 233 -7.96 -23.04 4.44
N ASN A 234 -8.28 -21.77 4.17
CA ASN A 234 -9.54 -21.14 4.59
C ASN A 234 -10.42 -20.78 3.40
N ARG A 235 -11.71 -20.53 3.65
CA ARG A 235 -12.70 -20.17 2.63
C ARG A 235 -13.10 -18.71 2.76
N ALA A 236 -13.19 -17.99 1.64
CA ALA A 236 -13.63 -16.59 1.61
C ALA A 236 -15.07 -16.39 2.10
N THR A 237 -15.91 -17.42 1.98
CA THR A 237 -17.31 -17.40 2.46
C THR A 237 -17.42 -17.38 3.99
N PHE A 238 -16.35 -17.74 4.71
CA PHE A 238 -16.32 -17.78 6.16
C PHE A 238 -15.12 -16.99 6.67
N VAL A 239 -15.33 -15.71 6.96
CA VAL A 239 -14.30 -14.85 7.53
C VAL A 239 -14.06 -15.25 8.97
N THR A 240 -12.89 -15.86 9.25
CA THR A 240 -12.46 -16.21 10.60
C THR A 240 -11.16 -15.48 10.94
N SER A 241 -10.89 -15.25 12.23
CA SER A 241 -9.58 -14.75 12.69
C SER A 241 -8.40 -15.55 12.16
N ARG A 242 -8.58 -16.86 11.94
CA ARG A 242 -7.55 -17.78 11.43
C ARG A 242 -7.37 -17.66 9.92
N GLY A 243 -8.45 -17.38 9.19
CA GLY A 243 -8.44 -17.19 7.73
C GLY A 243 -8.00 -15.80 7.27
N ALA A 244 -8.03 -14.81 8.16
CA ALA A 244 -7.54 -13.47 7.87
C ALA A 244 -6.00 -13.42 7.79
N SER A 245 -5.49 -12.71 6.77
CA SER A 245 -4.07 -12.41 6.64
C SER A 245 -3.54 -11.59 7.81
N VAL A 246 -2.28 -11.77 8.20
CA VAL A 246 -1.63 -10.90 9.19
C VAL A 246 -1.57 -9.43 8.73
N LEU A 247 -1.61 -9.18 7.42
CA LEU A 247 -1.65 -7.83 6.84
C LEU A 247 -3.08 -7.28 6.64
N SER A 248 -4.11 -8.03 7.07
CA SER A 248 -5.48 -7.52 7.04
C SER A 248 -5.64 -6.32 7.97
N ARG A 249 -6.57 -5.42 7.65
CA ARG A 249 -6.83 -4.23 8.48
C ARG A 249 -7.19 -4.59 9.92
N ALA A 250 -7.98 -5.65 10.09
CA ALA A 250 -8.39 -6.13 11.40
C ALA A 250 -7.20 -6.67 12.21
N LYS A 251 -6.31 -7.48 11.60
CA LYS A 251 -5.08 -7.94 12.29
C LYS A 251 -4.13 -6.79 12.62
N MET A 252 -3.91 -5.84 11.71
CA MET A 252 -3.06 -4.67 11.99
C MET A 252 -3.65 -3.75 13.07
N TRP A 253 -4.98 -3.62 13.15
CA TRP A 253 -5.63 -2.86 14.22
C TRP A 253 -5.52 -3.61 15.57
N SER A 254 -5.71 -4.93 15.58
CA SER A 254 -5.50 -5.77 16.77
C SER A 254 -4.07 -5.64 17.31
N SER A 255 -3.06 -5.75 16.43
CA SER A 255 -1.66 -5.57 16.85
C SER A 255 -1.38 -4.18 17.41
N LEU A 256 -2.07 -3.14 16.91
CA LEU A 256 -1.96 -1.81 17.48
C LEU A 256 -2.59 -1.75 18.88
N GLN A 257 -3.75 -2.40 19.11
CA GLN A 257 -4.35 -2.50 20.44
C GLN A 257 -3.41 -3.21 21.42
N ASP A 258 -2.79 -4.32 21.01
CA ASP A 258 -1.82 -5.06 21.83
C ASP A 258 -0.63 -4.16 22.23
N ILE A 259 -0.09 -3.38 21.29
CA ILE A 259 0.99 -2.44 21.57
C ILE A 259 0.54 -1.35 22.55
N VAL A 260 -0.66 -0.78 22.35
CA VAL A 260 -1.19 0.26 23.25
C VAL A 260 -1.44 -0.28 24.66
N HIS A 261 -1.93 -1.52 24.79
CA HIS A 261 -2.05 -2.20 26.08
C HIS A 261 -0.69 -2.34 26.76
N LEU A 262 0.31 -2.88 26.06
CA LEU A 262 1.67 -3.01 26.60
C LEU A 262 2.26 -1.67 27.03
N LEU A 263 2.05 -0.60 26.26
CA LEU A 263 2.48 0.74 26.64
C LEU A 263 1.74 1.25 27.87
N SER A 264 0.45 0.95 28.02
CA SER A 264 -0.35 1.35 29.19
C SER A 264 0.11 0.65 30.46
N ASP A 265 0.46 -0.63 30.37
CA ASP A 265 0.91 -1.44 31.51
C ASP A 265 2.32 -1.02 31.98
N ASN A 266 3.20 -0.63 31.05
CA ASN A 266 4.57 -0.22 31.36
C ASN A 266 4.71 1.26 31.75
N PHE A 267 3.72 2.10 31.42
CA PHE A 267 3.68 3.52 31.78
C PHE A 267 2.36 3.86 32.48
N PRO A 268 2.11 3.31 33.68
CA PRO A 268 0.88 3.57 34.42
C PRO A 268 0.74 5.06 34.74
N VAL A 269 -0.43 5.61 34.43
CA VAL A 269 -0.77 7.02 34.59
C VAL A 269 -0.83 7.39 36.07
N THR A 270 -0.14 8.46 36.48
CA THR A 270 -0.47 9.18 37.72
C THR A 270 -1.81 9.89 37.52
N THR A 271 -2.88 9.28 38.02
CA THR A 271 -4.24 9.84 37.98
C THR A 271 -4.31 11.13 38.80
N HIS A 272 -4.32 12.28 38.14
CA HIS A 272 -5.01 13.45 38.68
C HIS A 272 -6.41 13.50 38.05
N ASN A 273 -7.44 13.49 38.91
CA ASN A 273 -8.87 13.50 38.59
C ASN A 273 -9.31 14.83 37.93
N GLU A 274 -8.74 15.19 36.79
CA GLU A 274 -9.23 16.32 36.00
C GLU A 274 -9.93 15.82 34.74
N GLU A 275 -11.15 16.32 34.52
CA GLU A 275 -11.93 16.10 33.30
C GLU A 275 -11.08 16.28 32.05
N TRP A 276 -11.20 15.31 31.13
CA TRP A 276 -10.60 15.36 29.81
C TRP A 276 -10.97 16.68 29.10
N LYS A 277 -10.00 17.59 28.97
CA LYS A 277 -10.10 18.79 28.15
C LYS A 277 -9.07 18.69 27.01
N PRO A 278 -9.49 18.76 25.74
CA PRO A 278 -8.61 18.52 24.58
C PRO A 278 -7.45 19.52 24.40
N ASN A 279 -7.35 20.56 25.25
CA ASN A 279 -6.30 21.58 25.22
C ASN A 279 -5.36 21.55 26.44
N ASN A 280 -5.51 20.60 27.38
CA ASN A 280 -4.62 20.52 28.55
C ASN A 280 -3.31 19.80 28.18
N MET A 281 -2.21 20.53 28.31
CA MET A 281 -0.85 20.13 27.93
C MET A 281 -0.20 19.13 28.92
N SER A 282 -1.01 18.36 29.66
CA SER A 282 -0.57 17.44 30.73
C SER A 282 -0.89 15.96 30.48
N CYS A 283 -1.50 15.63 29.33
CA CYS A 283 -1.88 14.26 28.99
C CYS A 283 -0.64 13.41 28.66
N SER A 284 -0.49 12.23 29.27
CA SER A 284 0.55 11.28 28.90
C SER A 284 0.42 10.95 27.39
N PRO A 285 1.54 10.75 26.66
CA PRO A 285 1.49 10.25 25.28
C PRO A 285 0.65 8.97 25.13
N VAL A 286 0.57 8.15 26.20
CA VAL A 286 -0.22 6.92 26.23
C VAL A 286 -1.72 7.20 26.41
N ASP A 287 -2.10 8.17 27.23
CA ASP A 287 -3.51 8.59 27.39
C ASP A 287 -4.10 9.11 26.08
N SER A 288 -3.26 9.77 25.28
CA SER A 288 -3.60 10.23 23.93
C SER A 288 -3.90 9.09 22.94
N LEU A 289 -3.61 7.83 23.30
CA LEU A 289 -3.88 6.63 22.51
C LEU A 289 -5.03 5.79 23.05
N ARG A 290 -5.64 6.14 24.19
CA ARG A 290 -6.71 5.35 24.82
C ARG A 290 -7.91 5.11 23.90
N TRP A 291 -8.20 6.05 23.01
CA TRP A 291 -9.26 5.92 22.00
C TRP A 291 -9.07 4.72 21.05
N VAL A 292 -7.83 4.24 20.86
CA VAL A 292 -7.53 3.03 20.05
C VAL A 292 -8.21 1.79 20.62
N LEU A 293 -8.27 1.71 21.95
CA LEU A 293 -8.91 0.60 22.69
C LEU A 293 -10.43 0.77 22.78
N GLN A 294 -10.91 2.02 22.79
CA GLN A 294 -12.32 2.35 23.00
C GLN A 294 -13.15 2.44 21.71
N ALA A 295 -12.49 2.49 20.56
CA ALA A 295 -13.18 2.64 19.28
C ALA A 295 -14.08 1.44 18.96
N SER A 296 -15.38 1.72 18.77
CA SER A 296 -16.43 0.74 18.46
C SER A 296 -16.33 0.15 17.04
N SER A 297 -15.74 0.89 16.11
CA SER A 297 -15.59 0.48 14.71
C SER A 297 -14.27 0.96 14.13
N TYR A 298 -13.84 0.36 13.02
CA TYR A 298 -12.63 0.81 12.31
C TYR A 298 -12.78 2.24 11.75
N LYS A 299 -14.01 2.64 11.44
CA LYS A 299 -14.36 4.02 11.06
C LYS A 299 -14.18 5.00 12.22
N ASP A 300 -14.66 4.66 13.41
CA ASP A 300 -14.54 5.50 14.61
C ASP A 300 -13.09 5.61 15.07
N PHE A 301 -12.36 4.48 15.03
CA PHE A 301 -10.92 4.43 15.18
C PHE A 301 -10.26 5.46 14.24
N LYS A 302 -10.59 5.43 12.94
CA LYS A 302 -9.97 6.36 12.02
C LYS A 302 -10.30 7.83 12.29
N ARG A 303 -11.53 8.13 12.69
CA ARG A 303 -11.98 9.50 12.99
C ARG A 303 -11.28 10.08 14.23
N ALA A 304 -11.18 9.32 15.31
CA ALA A 304 -10.61 9.79 16.58
C ALA A 304 -9.13 10.17 16.47
N SER A 305 -8.39 9.48 15.61
CA SER A 305 -6.96 9.72 15.36
C SER A 305 -6.62 11.11 14.82
N VAL A 306 -7.60 11.79 14.21
CA VAL A 306 -7.37 13.07 13.54
C VAL A 306 -7.02 14.13 14.56
N SER A 307 -7.18 13.90 15.86
CA SER A 307 -6.61 14.74 16.91
C SER A 307 -5.07 14.79 16.89
N LEU A 308 -4.39 13.73 16.44
CA LEU A 308 -2.93 13.63 16.41
C LEU A 308 -2.34 14.47 15.26
N THR A 309 -1.39 15.35 15.59
CA THR A 309 -0.73 16.25 14.64
C THR A 309 -0.18 15.51 13.41
N TRP A 310 0.53 14.40 13.59
CA TRP A 310 1.13 13.65 12.48
C TRP A 310 0.06 13.01 11.59
N ILE A 311 -1.05 12.55 12.16
CA ILE A 311 -2.16 12.00 11.37
C ILE A 311 -2.83 13.09 10.54
N ARG A 312 -3.05 14.28 11.11
CA ARG A 312 -3.55 15.45 10.34
C ARG A 312 -2.63 15.78 9.16
N LEU A 313 -1.32 15.82 9.41
CA LEU A 313 -0.33 16.07 8.36
C LEU A 313 -0.34 14.97 7.29
N ARG A 314 -0.51 13.71 7.68
CA ARG A 314 -0.66 12.59 6.76
C ARG A 314 -1.86 12.78 5.85
N GLU A 315 -3.01 13.14 6.41
CA GLU A 315 -4.24 13.36 5.64
C GLU A 315 -4.11 14.53 4.68
N GLN A 316 -3.47 15.62 5.10
CA GLN A 316 -3.18 16.77 4.24
C GLN A 316 -2.26 16.37 3.07
N ALA A 317 -1.13 15.75 3.36
CA ALA A 317 -0.18 15.29 2.35
C ALA A 317 -0.84 14.30 1.37
N MET A 318 -1.66 13.38 1.90
CA MET A 318 -2.41 12.43 1.09
C MET A 318 -3.44 13.11 0.18
N ARG A 319 -4.14 14.14 0.68
CA ARG A 319 -5.14 14.90 -0.09
C ARG A 319 -4.49 15.63 -1.26
N GLU A 320 -3.40 16.35 -1.01
CA GLU A 320 -2.66 17.08 -2.05
C GLU A 320 -2.02 16.13 -3.08
N ALA A 321 -1.49 14.99 -2.62
CA ALA A 321 -0.98 13.96 -3.51
C ALA A 321 -2.05 13.36 -4.42
N LYS A 322 -3.22 13.04 -3.87
CA LYS A 322 -4.37 12.55 -4.65
C LYS A 322 -4.91 13.62 -5.60
N TYR A 323 -4.87 14.90 -5.19
CA TYR A 323 -5.24 16.00 -6.07
C TYR A 323 -4.29 16.14 -7.27
N THR A 324 -3.01 15.84 -7.07
CA THR A 324 -2.00 15.78 -8.15
C THR A 324 -2.19 14.54 -9.03
N LEU A 325 -2.54 13.40 -8.41
CA LEU A 325 -2.77 12.12 -9.08
C LEU A 325 -4.23 11.99 -9.54
N GLN A 326 -4.64 12.70 -10.60
CA GLN A 326 -6.01 12.63 -11.10
C GLN A 326 -6.22 11.53 -12.17
N PRO A 327 -7.44 10.98 -12.27
CA PRO A 327 -8.54 11.06 -11.31
C PRO A 327 -8.36 10.06 -10.14
N TRP A 328 -8.38 10.52 -8.87
CA TRP A 328 -8.30 9.62 -7.71
C TRP A 328 -9.65 9.39 -7.02
N ILE A 329 -10.27 8.23 -7.25
CA ILE A 329 -11.45 7.80 -6.50
C ILE A 329 -11.09 7.09 -5.20
N HIS A 330 -11.73 7.49 -4.11
CA HIS A 330 -11.58 6.86 -2.79
C HIS A 330 -12.34 5.54 -2.72
N ASN A 331 -11.72 4.52 -2.11
CA ASN A 331 -12.44 3.33 -1.68
C ASN A 331 -13.27 3.72 -0.45
N ARG A 332 -14.60 3.66 -0.55
CA ARG A 332 -15.53 3.90 0.56
C ARG A 332 -16.25 2.59 0.93
N GLY A 333 -16.82 2.53 2.13
CA GLY A 333 -17.74 1.46 2.53
C GLY A 333 -17.12 0.23 3.20
N ASP A 334 -15.81 0.23 3.47
CA ASP A 334 -15.09 -0.91 4.07
C ASP A 334 -14.45 -0.54 5.42
N GLU A 335 -15.23 0.15 6.25
CA GLU A 335 -14.79 0.69 7.54
C GLU A 335 -15.80 0.45 8.67
N ASP A 336 -17.01 0.01 8.32
CA ASP A 336 -18.12 -0.18 9.26
C ASP A 336 -18.11 -1.61 9.82
N TRP A 337 -17.03 -1.95 10.51
CA TRP A 337 -16.80 -3.24 11.16
C TRP A 337 -15.99 -3.03 12.44
N ASN A 338 -16.10 -3.98 13.38
CA ASN A 338 -15.45 -3.92 14.69
C ASN A 338 -14.34 -4.98 14.83
N ILE A 339 -13.49 -4.85 15.86
CA ILE A 339 -12.39 -5.80 16.08
C ILE A 339 -12.90 -7.24 16.33
N GLU A 340 -14.11 -7.36 16.91
CA GLU A 340 -14.78 -8.64 17.21
C GLU A 340 -15.20 -9.42 15.96
N THR A 341 -15.18 -8.79 14.79
CA THR A 341 -15.38 -9.47 13.50
C THR A 341 -14.37 -10.62 13.29
N LEU A 342 -13.23 -10.59 13.98
CA LEU A 342 -12.27 -11.71 14.00
C LEU A 342 -12.60 -12.78 15.06
N SER A 343 -13.31 -12.43 16.14
CA SER A 343 -13.58 -13.32 17.28
C SER A 343 -14.86 -14.14 17.16
N SER A 344 -15.64 -14.00 16.09
CA SER A 344 -16.87 -14.78 15.84
C SER A 344 -16.59 -16.25 15.45
N SER A 345 -15.77 -16.94 16.25
CA SER A 345 -15.54 -18.38 16.22
C SER A 345 -15.80 -19.01 17.59
N LYS A 346 -16.86 -18.57 18.27
CA LYS A 346 -17.47 -19.32 19.37
C LYS A 346 -18.99 -19.32 19.18
N SER A 347 -19.49 -20.14 18.27
CA SER A 347 -20.82 -20.74 18.40
C SER A 347 -21.06 -21.82 17.35
N LYS A 348 -21.25 -23.04 17.86
CA LYS A 348 -21.73 -24.30 17.27
C LYS A 348 -20.73 -25.12 16.46
#